data_AF-A0A1V5IBT2-F1
#
_entry.id   AF-A0A1V5IBT2-F1
#
_cell.length_a   1.000
_cell.length_b   1.000
_cell.length_c   1.000
_cell.angle_alpha   90.00
_cell.angle_beta   90.00
_cell.angle_gamma   90.00
#
_symmetry.space_group_name_H-M   'P 1'
#
loop_
_entity.id
_entity.type
_entity.pdbx_description
1 polymer ?
#
loop_
_entity_poly.entity_id
_entity_poly.type
_entity_poly.pdbx_seq_one_letter_code
_entity_poly.pdbx_strand_id
1 'polypeptide(L)'
;MDCIIRVGTAGALAPELNVGEMFFAMGACTDSNYGHQYKMPAKFSAIADYGLLENAVRVSRENGFKFHVGNIYSADVFYDPSDSQMEWSRFGVKAVEMESFGLYLNAAVAGKRALTICTISDQLVHKVHASAEQRRSGFVNMMKVALEIA
;
A
#
# COMPACT_ATOMS: atom_id res chain seq x y z
N MET A 1 14.89 14.09 7.55
CA MET A 1 13.45 13.80 7.32
C MET A 1 12.96 12.94 8.46
N ASP A 2 11.83 13.30 9.08
CA ASP A 2 11.26 12.59 10.24
C ASP A 2 10.06 11.69 9.90
N CYS A 3 9.52 11.84 8.70
CA CYS A 3 8.41 11.08 8.16
C CYS A 3 8.56 10.94 6.64
N ILE A 4 8.18 9.79 6.08
CA ILE A 4 8.04 9.58 4.63
C ILE A 4 6.66 8.97 4.35
N ILE A 5 5.83 9.67 3.57
CA ILE A 5 4.54 9.14 3.11
C ILE A 5 4.66 8.86 1.61
N ARG A 6 4.54 7.58 1.25
CA ARG A 6 4.44 7.17 -0.15
C ARG A 6 3.00 7.36 -0.61
N VAL A 7 2.84 8.08 -1.71
CA VAL A 7 1.59 8.17 -2.46
C VAL A 7 1.78 7.49 -3.81
N GLY A 8 0.91 6.55 -4.15
CA GLY A 8 1.08 5.73 -5.35
C GLY A 8 -0.19 5.05 -5.84
N THR A 9 -0.02 4.05 -6.68
CA THR A 9 -1.11 3.19 -7.16
C THR A 9 -0.89 1.75 -6.73
N ALA A 10 -1.98 0.99 -6.68
CA ALA A 10 -1.92 -0.44 -6.45
C ALA A 10 -3.00 -1.17 -7.27
N GLY A 11 -2.70 -2.42 -7.62
CA GLY A 11 -3.68 -3.35 -8.18
C GLY A 11 -4.45 -4.05 -7.05
N ALA A 12 -5.77 -4.13 -7.15
CA ALA A 12 -6.60 -4.82 -6.16
C ALA A 12 -6.60 -6.33 -6.38
N LEU A 13 -6.26 -7.08 -5.34
CA LEU A 13 -6.34 -8.54 -5.25
C LEU A 13 -7.64 -9.03 -4.61
N ALA A 14 -8.33 -8.15 -3.88
CA ALA A 14 -9.58 -8.46 -3.21
C ALA A 14 -10.80 -7.90 -3.98
N PRO A 15 -11.90 -8.65 -4.10
CA PRO A 15 -13.07 -8.26 -4.91
C PRO A 15 -13.79 -7.02 -4.36
N GLU A 16 -13.70 -6.75 -3.07
CA GLU A 16 -14.34 -5.59 -2.43
C GLU A 16 -13.58 -4.27 -2.60
N LEU A 17 -12.35 -4.29 -3.11
CA LEU A 17 -11.55 -3.09 -3.38
C LEU A 17 -11.87 -2.57 -4.78
N ASN A 18 -12.52 -1.40 -4.84
CA ASN A 18 -12.91 -0.82 -6.12
C ASN A 18 -11.87 0.18 -6.62
N VAL A 19 -11.80 0.28 -7.94
CA VAL A 19 -10.97 1.26 -8.62
C VAL A 19 -11.35 2.70 -8.21
N GLY A 20 -10.33 3.51 -7.90
CA GLY A 20 -10.48 4.89 -7.41
C GLY A 20 -10.63 5.02 -5.89
N GLU A 21 -10.80 3.92 -5.16
CA GLU A 21 -10.76 3.92 -3.69
C GLU A 21 -9.30 3.97 -3.20
N MET A 22 -9.10 4.46 -1.98
CA MET A 22 -7.78 4.47 -1.35
C MET A 22 -7.50 3.19 -0.58
N PHE A 23 -6.23 2.85 -0.45
CA PHE A 23 -5.74 1.75 0.36
C PHE A 23 -4.60 2.23 1.25
N PHE A 24 -4.73 2.04 2.56
CA PHE A 24 -3.68 2.32 3.53
C PHE A 24 -2.99 1.02 3.91
N ALA A 25 -1.73 0.89 3.55
CA ALA A 25 -0.96 -0.31 3.81
C ALA A 25 -0.51 -0.35 5.27
N MET A 26 -1.27 -1.04 6.12
CA MET A 26 -0.89 -1.25 7.53
C MET A 26 0.36 -2.13 7.64
N GLY A 27 0.50 -3.10 6.73
CA GLY A 27 1.67 -3.95 6.60
C GLY A 27 1.98 -4.26 5.14
N ALA A 28 3.22 -4.66 4.88
CA ALA A 28 3.71 -5.02 3.56
C ALA A 28 4.35 -6.41 3.57
N CYS A 29 3.79 -7.31 2.78
CA CYS A 29 4.42 -8.58 2.39
C CYS A 29 5.37 -8.33 1.22
N THR A 30 6.30 -9.25 0.95
CA THR A 30 7.18 -9.15 -0.22
C THR A 30 7.72 -10.52 -0.63
N ASP A 31 8.04 -10.66 -1.91
CA ASP A 31 8.91 -11.70 -2.47
C ASP A 31 10.38 -11.24 -2.55
N SER A 32 10.64 -9.95 -2.30
CA SER A 32 11.95 -9.34 -2.45
C SER A 32 12.97 -9.91 -1.48
N ASN A 33 14.18 -10.13 -1.99
CA ASN A 33 15.33 -10.49 -1.15
C ASN A 33 16.01 -9.26 -0.52
N TYR A 34 15.47 -8.04 -0.69
CA TYR A 34 16.06 -6.81 -0.15
C TYR A 34 16.38 -6.89 1.35
N GLY A 35 15.46 -7.46 2.14
CA GLY A 35 15.62 -7.60 3.59
C GLY A 35 16.85 -8.42 4.02
N HIS A 36 17.36 -9.32 3.17
CA HIS A 36 18.52 -10.15 3.48
C HIS A 36 19.79 -9.33 3.80
N GLN A 37 19.94 -8.15 3.19
CA GLN A 37 21.10 -7.27 3.37
C GLN A 37 21.27 -6.80 4.83
N TYR A 38 20.18 -6.77 5.60
CA TYR A 38 20.16 -6.37 7.00
C TYR A 38 20.54 -7.48 7.98
N LYS A 39 20.78 -8.72 7.52
CA LYS A 39 21.18 -9.87 8.35
C LYS A 39 20.27 -10.09 9.56
N MET A 40 18.95 -9.96 9.34
CA MET A 40 17.96 -10.09 10.40
C MET A 40 17.94 -11.51 10.99
N PRO A 41 17.78 -11.66 12.31
CA PRO A 41 17.83 -12.98 12.96
C PRO A 41 16.56 -13.83 12.73
N ALA A 42 15.50 -13.22 12.18
CA ALA A 42 14.22 -13.85 11.92
C ALA A 42 13.48 -13.11 10.78
N LYS A 43 12.28 -13.59 10.45
CA LYS A 43 11.38 -12.91 9.50
C LYS A 43 10.95 -11.57 10.08
N PHE A 44 11.03 -10.53 9.26
CA PHE A 44 10.57 -9.19 9.62
C PHE A 44 9.20 -8.92 9.03
N SER A 45 8.30 -8.40 9.87
CA SER A 45 6.99 -7.93 9.45
C SER A 45 7.05 -6.43 9.24
N ALA A 46 7.10 -6.01 7.98
CA ALA A 46 7.13 -4.60 7.62
C ALA A 46 5.77 -3.96 7.88
N ILE A 47 5.71 -2.97 8.78
CA ILE A 47 4.49 -2.28 9.19
C ILE A 47 4.65 -0.76 9.07
N ALA A 48 3.52 -0.08 8.88
CA ALA A 48 3.46 1.39 8.90
C ALA A 48 3.63 1.93 10.32
N ASP A 49 3.94 3.22 10.42
CA ASP A 49 3.76 3.96 11.67
C ASP A 49 2.27 4.09 12.01
N TYR A 50 1.90 3.70 13.23
CA TYR A 50 0.50 3.71 13.66
C TYR A 50 -0.09 5.12 13.71
N GLY A 51 0.67 6.13 14.13
CA GLY A 51 0.18 7.50 14.24
C GLY A 51 -0.13 8.11 12.87
N LEU A 52 0.71 7.85 11.86
CA LEU A 52 0.42 8.23 10.47
C LEU A 52 -0.82 7.52 9.94
N LEU A 53 -0.92 6.20 10.18
CA LEU A 53 -2.05 5.40 9.72
C LEU A 53 -3.37 5.84 10.36
N GLU A 54 -3.39 6.05 11.68
CA GLU A 54 -4.55 6.53 12.42
C GLU A 54 -5.02 7.89 11.89
N ASN A 55 -4.08 8.83 11.68
CA ASN A 55 -4.40 10.14 11.13
C ASN A 55 -4.96 10.04 9.70
N ALA A 56 -4.41 9.18 8.85
CA ALA A 56 -4.92 8.96 7.50
C ALA A 56 -6.37 8.44 7.52
N VAL A 57 -6.67 7.50 8.42
CA VAL A 57 -8.01 6.97 8.64
C VAL A 57 -8.96 8.06 9.13
N ARG A 58 -8.54 8.87 10.11
CA ARG A 58 -9.34 9.96 10.66
C ARG A 58 -9.68 11.00 9.60
N VAL A 59 -8.67 11.54 8.90
CA VAL A 59 -8.85 12.55 7.84
C VAL A 59 -9.77 12.02 6.74
N SER A 60 -9.61 10.76 6.34
CA SER A 60 -10.44 10.17 5.29
C SER A 60 -11.89 9.99 5.72
N ARG A 61 -12.14 9.63 6.99
CA ARG A 61 -13.49 9.59 7.57
C ARG A 61 -14.14 10.96 7.64
N GLU A 62 -13.40 11.98 8.09
CA GLU A 62 -13.86 13.37 8.18
C GLU A 62 -14.26 13.93 6.81
N ASN A 63 -13.53 13.57 5.76
CA ASN A 63 -13.81 13.98 4.38
C ASN A 63 -14.81 13.06 3.63
N GLY A 64 -15.29 11.98 4.26
CA GLY A 64 -16.19 11.01 3.61
C GLY A 64 -15.56 10.24 2.45
N PHE A 65 -14.23 10.12 2.41
CA PHE A 65 -13.53 9.36 1.38
C PHE A 65 -13.66 7.85 1.61
N LYS A 66 -13.75 7.09 0.52
CA LYS A 66 -13.72 5.63 0.57
C LYS A 66 -12.28 5.13 0.64
N PHE A 67 -12.01 4.27 1.63
CA PHE A 67 -10.71 3.67 1.81
C PHE A 67 -10.80 2.29 2.46
N HIS A 68 -9.72 1.52 2.33
CA HIS A 68 -9.49 0.26 3.03
C HIS A 68 -8.15 0.29 3.77
N VAL A 69 -8.01 -0.56 4.77
CA VAL A 69 -6.77 -0.74 5.54
C VAL A 69 -6.43 -2.23 5.59
N GLY A 70 -5.18 -2.58 5.37
CA GLY A 70 -4.75 -3.98 5.46
C GLY A 70 -3.32 -4.23 4.99
N ASN A 71 -3.02 -5.50 4.69
CA ASN A 71 -1.75 -5.87 4.10
C ASN A 71 -1.73 -5.61 2.59
N ILE A 72 -0.59 -5.11 2.13
CA ILE A 72 -0.24 -4.98 0.71
C ILE A 72 0.90 -5.94 0.37
N TYR A 73 0.99 -6.36 -0.89
CA TYR A 73 2.11 -7.11 -1.41
C TYR A 73 3.04 -6.18 -2.19
N SER A 74 4.29 -6.05 -1.77
CA SER A 74 5.36 -5.35 -2.51
C SER A 74 6.10 -6.37 -3.37
N ALA A 75 5.77 -6.43 -4.65
CA ALA A 75 6.35 -7.38 -5.62
C ALA A 75 7.64 -6.85 -6.26
N ASP A 76 8.63 -7.73 -6.46
CA ASP A 76 9.81 -7.42 -7.28
C ASP A 76 9.51 -7.46 -8.79
N VAL A 77 8.54 -8.29 -9.20
CA VAL A 77 8.20 -8.52 -10.62
C VAL A 77 6.75 -8.14 -10.93
N PHE A 78 6.58 -7.19 -11.86
CA PHE A 78 5.26 -6.80 -12.34
C PHE A 78 4.62 -7.88 -13.22
N TYR A 79 5.41 -8.46 -14.13
CA TYR A 79 4.99 -9.54 -15.02
C TYR A 79 5.49 -10.88 -14.48
N ASP A 80 4.67 -11.51 -13.63
CA ASP A 80 4.98 -12.81 -13.05
C ASP A 80 4.49 -13.95 -13.97
N PRO A 81 5.39 -14.75 -14.58
CA PRO A 81 4.99 -15.87 -15.42
C PRO A 81 4.29 -17.00 -14.67
N SER A 82 4.39 -17.04 -13.33
CA SER A 82 3.73 -18.04 -12.49
C SER A 82 2.34 -17.62 -12.01
N ASP A 83 1.93 -16.37 -12.29
CA ASP A 83 0.66 -15.77 -11.83
C ASP A 83 0.40 -15.94 -10.32
N SER A 84 1.48 -15.91 -9.52
CA SER A 84 1.44 -16.18 -8.09
C SER A 84 0.88 -15.03 -7.26
N GLN A 85 0.71 -13.85 -7.87
CA GLN A 85 0.22 -12.64 -7.19
C GLN A 85 -1.15 -12.88 -6.53
N MET A 86 -2.04 -13.64 -7.19
CA MET A 86 -3.37 -13.94 -6.66
C MET A 86 -3.34 -14.84 -5.43
N GLU A 87 -2.30 -15.66 -5.22
CA GLU A 87 -2.20 -16.54 -4.05
C GLU A 87 -2.10 -15.75 -2.74
N TRP A 88 -1.57 -14.52 -2.78
CA TRP A 88 -1.50 -13.64 -1.62
C TRP A 88 -2.87 -13.28 -1.05
N SER A 89 -3.92 -13.29 -1.88
CA SER A 89 -5.30 -13.02 -1.45
C SER A 89 -5.80 -14.01 -0.38
N ARG A 90 -5.33 -15.26 -0.44
CA ARG A 90 -5.69 -16.32 0.53
C ARG A 90 -5.15 -16.05 1.94
N PHE A 91 -4.13 -15.21 2.04
CA PHE A 91 -3.54 -14.75 3.31
C PHE A 91 -4.11 -13.41 3.76
N GLY A 92 -5.17 -12.90 3.10
CA GLY A 92 -5.79 -11.63 3.42
C GLY A 92 -5.03 -10.39 2.91
N VAL A 93 -4.07 -10.57 2.00
CA VAL A 93 -3.44 -9.45 1.30
C VAL A 93 -4.40 -8.93 0.25
N LYS A 94 -4.64 -7.61 0.25
CA LYS A 94 -5.74 -7.02 -0.52
C LYS A 94 -5.31 -6.29 -1.78
N ALA A 95 -4.06 -5.85 -1.86
CA ALA A 95 -3.55 -5.09 -2.98
C ALA A 95 -2.07 -5.41 -3.25
N VAL A 96 -1.59 -5.07 -4.44
CA VAL A 96 -0.20 -5.24 -4.89
C VAL A 96 0.38 -3.92 -5.40
N GLU A 97 1.60 -3.62 -4.99
CA GLU A 97 2.47 -2.53 -5.45
C GLU A 97 3.95 -2.99 -5.36
N MET A 98 4.95 -2.11 -5.40
CA MET A 98 6.35 -2.54 -5.57
C MET A 98 7.36 -1.84 -4.64
N GLU A 99 6.93 -1.17 -3.55
CA GLU A 99 7.83 -0.27 -2.80
C GLU A 99 7.66 -0.30 -1.29
N SER A 100 6.48 -0.62 -0.77
CA SER A 100 6.13 -0.43 0.65
C SER A 100 6.99 -1.23 1.61
N PHE A 101 7.35 -2.47 1.27
CA PHE A 101 8.23 -3.29 2.11
C PHE A 101 9.59 -2.62 2.33
N GLY A 102 10.23 -2.15 1.26
CA GLY A 102 11.52 -1.47 1.34
C GLY A 102 11.43 -0.17 2.14
N LEU A 103 10.37 0.61 1.91
CA LEU A 103 10.12 1.84 2.67
C LEU A 103 10.00 1.58 4.17
N TYR A 104 9.16 0.63 4.57
CA TYR A 104 8.90 0.34 5.98
C TYR A 104 10.11 -0.27 6.67
N LEU A 105 10.86 -1.14 5.99
CA LEU A 105 12.10 -1.68 6.52
C LEU A 105 13.14 -0.58 6.77
N ASN A 106 13.33 0.33 5.79
CA ASN A 106 14.27 1.43 5.93
C ASN A 106 13.88 2.40 7.03
N ALA A 107 12.58 2.71 7.14
CA ALA A 107 12.05 3.56 8.22
C ALA A 107 12.29 2.92 9.59
N ALA A 108 12.03 1.61 9.74
CA ALA A 108 12.27 0.89 10.99
C ALA A 108 13.75 0.91 11.40
N VAL A 109 14.68 0.65 10.48
CA VAL A 109 16.13 0.68 10.75
C VAL A 109 16.60 2.10 11.08
N ALA A 110 16.06 3.12 10.42
CA ALA A 110 16.43 4.51 10.64
C ALA A 110 15.76 5.15 11.88
N GLY A 111 14.85 4.44 12.56
CA GLY A 111 14.04 5.00 13.65
C GLY A 111 13.14 6.15 13.20
N LYS A 112 12.61 6.05 11.97
CA LYS A 112 11.74 7.06 11.33
C LYS A 112 10.35 6.48 11.09
N ARG A 113 9.40 7.37 10.76
CA ARG A 113 8.01 7.02 10.51
C ARG A 113 7.73 6.91 9.02
N ALA A 114 6.91 5.95 8.62
CA ALA A 114 6.47 5.82 7.23
C ALA A 114 5.05 5.30 7.10
N LEU A 115 4.39 5.69 6.00
CA LEU A 115 3.09 5.18 5.58
C LEU A 115 3.02 5.14 4.06
N THR A 116 2.44 4.08 3.50
CA THR A 116 2.03 4.04 2.10
C THR A 116 0.52 4.20 2.00
N ILE A 117 0.13 5.16 1.16
CA ILE A 117 -1.24 5.36 0.68
C ILE A 117 -1.23 5.08 -0.81
N CYS A 118 -2.14 4.21 -1.27
CA CYS A 118 -2.31 3.93 -2.69
C CYS A 118 -3.74 4.24 -3.14
N THR A 119 -3.90 4.70 -4.38
CA THR A 119 -5.18 4.67 -5.08
C THR A 119 -5.26 3.40 -5.92
N ILE A 120 -6.38 2.68 -5.85
CA ILE A 120 -6.57 1.47 -6.66
C ILE A 120 -6.73 1.86 -8.14
N SER A 121 -5.78 1.43 -8.99
CA SER A 121 -5.75 1.74 -10.42
C SER A 121 -6.46 0.70 -11.27
N ASP A 122 -6.50 -0.54 -10.79
CA ASP A 122 -7.01 -1.70 -11.50
C ASP A 122 -7.36 -2.81 -10.51
N GLN A 123 -8.21 -3.75 -10.94
CA GLN A 123 -8.70 -4.84 -10.12
C GLN A 123 -8.45 -6.16 -10.85
N LEU A 124 -7.55 -6.97 -10.32
CA LEU A 124 -7.05 -8.17 -10.98
C LEU A 124 -8.12 -9.28 -11.05
N VAL A 125 -9.01 -9.35 -10.06
CA VAL A 125 -10.10 -10.34 -9.98
C VAL A 125 -11.07 -10.20 -11.15
N HIS A 126 -11.51 -8.97 -11.43
CA HIS A 126 -12.52 -8.68 -12.46
C HIS A 126 -11.94 -8.04 -13.73
N LYS A 127 -10.61 -7.88 -13.79
CA LYS A 127 -9.87 -7.22 -14.89
C LYS A 127 -10.43 -5.85 -15.25
N VAL A 128 -10.77 -5.08 -14.21
CA VAL A 128 -11.29 -3.71 -14.35
C VAL A 128 -10.12 -2.74 -14.25
N HIS A 129 -10.09 -1.74 -15.12
CA HIS A 129 -9.10 -0.67 -15.08
C HIS A 129 -9.78 0.69 -14.87
N ALA A 130 -9.09 1.59 -14.18
CA ALA A 130 -9.55 2.96 -14.02
C ALA A 130 -9.66 3.69 -15.35
N SER A 131 -10.74 4.46 -15.50
CA SER A 131 -10.74 5.57 -16.45
C SER A 131 -9.74 6.65 -16.01
N ALA A 132 -9.33 7.51 -16.95
CA ALA A 132 -8.46 8.64 -16.65
C ALA A 132 -9.06 9.57 -15.57
N GLU A 133 -10.37 9.75 -15.58
CA GLU A 133 -11.09 10.58 -14.61
C GLU A 133 -11.08 9.96 -13.20
N GLN A 134 -11.35 8.65 -13.10
CA GLN A 134 -11.28 7.93 -11.81
C GLN A 134 -9.87 7.94 -11.22
N ARG A 135 -8.83 7.82 -12.06
CA ARG A 135 -7.45 8.01 -11.60
C ARG A 135 -7.29 9.40 -11.01
N ARG A 136 -7.64 10.43 -11.76
CA ARG A 136 -7.47 11.83 -11.34
C ARG A 136 -8.13 12.12 -10.00
N SER A 137 -9.41 11.73 -9.83
CA SER A 137 -10.14 11.99 -8.59
C SER A 137 -9.55 11.22 -7.40
N GLY A 138 -9.23 9.94 -7.56
CA GLY A 138 -8.58 9.14 -6.52
C GLY A 138 -7.21 9.69 -6.12
N PHE A 139 -6.40 10.12 -7.08
CA PHE A 139 -5.11 10.77 -6.82
C PHE A 139 -5.25 12.06 -6.00
N VAL A 140 -6.23 12.91 -6.30
CA VAL A 140 -6.46 14.15 -5.56
C VAL A 140 -6.84 13.85 -4.10
N ASN A 141 -7.70 12.87 -3.86
CA ASN A 141 -8.09 12.50 -2.50
C ASN A 141 -6.89 11.96 -1.70
N MET A 142 -6.09 11.08 -2.30
CA MET A 142 -4.87 10.56 -1.69
C MET A 142 -3.89 11.68 -1.33
N MET A 143 -3.66 12.64 -2.25
CA MET A 143 -2.77 13.77 -1.99
C MET A 143 -3.28 14.66 -0.84
N LYS A 144 -4.59 14.92 -0.77
CA LYS A 144 -5.19 15.67 0.34
C LYS A 144 -4.90 15.00 1.68
N VAL A 145 -5.19 13.69 1.77
CA VAL A 145 -4.91 12.92 2.99
C VAL A 145 -3.43 12.98 3.35
N ALA A 146 -2.54 12.73 2.39
CA ALA A 146 -1.10 12.73 2.64
C ALA A 146 -0.56 14.08 3.12
N LEU A 147 -1.08 15.20 2.60
CA LEU A 147 -0.68 16.55 3.00
C LEU A 147 -1.20 16.94 4.39
N GLU A 148 -2.39 16.45 4.78
CA GLU A 148 -2.99 16.77 6.08
C GLU A 148 -2.36 16.02 7.27
N ILE A 149 -1.72 14.89 7.01
CA ILE A 149 -1.10 14.05 8.06
C ILE A 149 0.42 14.22 8.18
N ALA A 150 1.03 15.00 7.28
CA ALA A 150 2.47 15.22 7.20
C ALA A 150 3.03 16.11 8.33
#